data_AF-A0A8S9KCA9-F1
#
_entry.id   AF-A0A8S9KCA9-F1
#
_cell.length_a   1.000
_cell.length_b   1.000
_cell.length_c   1.000
_cell.angle_alpha   90.00
_cell.angle_beta   90.00
_cell.angle_gamma   90.00
#
_symmetry.space_group_name_H-M   'P 1'
#
loop_
_entity.id
_entity.type
_entity.pdbx_description
1 polymer ?
#
loop_
_entity_poly.entity_id
_entity_poly.type
_entity_poly.pdbx_seq_one_letter_code
_entity_poly.pdbx_strand_id
1 'polypeptide(L)'
;MIFPWMFDEIHALKPFKAAADLLAKKEDWPPLYDPATLKTNKVPVAAAVYYEDMYVNFKLVMETASQISGIRLWVTNEYMHSGLRDAGRQILDHLLGMINGKKPLF
;
A
#
# COMPACT_ATOMS: atom_id res chain seq x y z
N MET A 1 -5.03 11.20 4.97
CA MET A 1 -3.82 11.82 5.55
C MET A 1 -4.20 12.51 6.85
N ILE A 2 -3.30 12.51 7.85
CA ILE A 2 -3.50 13.16 9.15
C ILE A 2 -2.33 14.13 9.36
N PHE A 3 -2.63 15.38 9.71
CA PHE A 3 -1.63 16.44 9.90
C PHE A 3 -1.72 17.05 11.29
N PRO A 4 -0.62 17.59 11.85
CA PRO A 4 -0.61 18.14 13.21
C PRO A 4 -1.71 19.18 13.46
N TRP A 5 -1.91 20.10 12.52
CA TRP A 5 -2.92 21.17 12.62
C TRP A 5 -4.35 20.64 12.74
N MET A 6 -4.65 19.42 12.26
CA MET A 6 -5.98 18.82 12.41
C MET A 6 -6.36 18.64 13.88
N PHE A 7 -5.37 18.38 14.75
CA PHE A 7 -5.60 18.26 16.19
C PHE A 7 -5.75 19.62 16.88
N ASP A 8 -5.39 20.72 16.22
CA ASP A 8 -5.59 22.09 16.72
C ASP A 8 -6.94 22.66 16.26
N GLU A 9 -7.41 22.27 15.08
CA GLU A 9 -8.60 22.85 14.44
C GLU A 9 -9.86 21.98 14.60
N ILE A 10 -9.75 20.65 14.48
CA ILE A 10 -10.90 19.75 14.54
C ILE A 10 -11.23 19.45 15.99
N HIS A 11 -12.38 19.96 16.46
CA HIS A 11 -12.81 19.86 17.86
C HIS A 11 -12.76 18.42 18.42
N ALA A 12 -13.25 17.45 17.65
CA ALA A 12 -13.26 16.05 18.05
C ALA A 12 -11.86 15.42 18.18
N LEU A 13 -10.84 16.01 17.55
CA LEU A 13 -9.47 15.49 17.58
C LEU A 13 -8.62 16.11 18.70
N LYS A 14 -8.96 17.31 19.19
CA LYS A 14 -8.21 18.01 20.25
C LYS A 14 -7.82 17.16 21.45
N PRO A 15 -8.70 16.31 22.02
CA PRO A 15 -8.35 15.49 23.18
C PRO A 15 -7.20 14.51 22.91
N PHE A 16 -6.95 14.16 21.64
CA PHE A 16 -5.95 13.17 21.24
C PHE A 16 -4.61 13.78 20.83
N LYS A 17 -4.48 15.12 20.80
CA LYS A 17 -3.29 15.81 20.28
C LYS A 17 -1.99 15.30 20.92
N ALA A 18 -1.96 15.22 22.25
CA ALA A 18 -0.76 14.78 22.97
C ALA A 18 -0.36 13.35 22.59
N ALA A 19 -1.32 12.43 22.48
CA ALA A 19 -1.05 11.05 22.08
C ALA A 19 -0.59 10.96 20.61
N ALA A 20 -1.21 11.72 19.72
CA ALA A 20 -0.81 11.78 18.32
C ALA A 20 0.61 12.34 18.15
N ASP A 21 0.98 13.39 18.89
CA ASP A 21 2.32 13.98 18.89
C ASP A 21 3.38 12.98 19.40
N LEU A 22 3.06 12.17 20.40
CA LEU A 22 3.95 11.11 20.88
C LEU A 22 4.17 10.02 19.82
N LEU A 23 3.10 9.58 19.15
CA LEU A 23 3.19 8.59 18.08
C LEU A 23 3.98 9.11 16.87
N ALA A 24 3.74 10.36 16.47
CA ALA A 24 4.40 10.97 15.33
C ALA A 24 5.91 11.17 15.53
N LYS A 25 6.37 11.36 16.77
CA LYS A 25 7.79 11.53 17.13
C LYS A 25 8.51 10.21 17.45
N LYS A 26 7.80 9.08 17.42
CA LYS A 26 8.40 7.78 17.66
C LYS A 26 9.24 7.37 16.44
N GLU A 27 10.54 7.22 16.64
CA GLU A 27 11.51 6.90 15.57
C GLU A 27 12.05 5.47 15.65
N ASP A 28 11.96 4.84 16.82
CA ASP A 28 12.47 3.51 17.15
C ASP A 28 11.46 2.38 16.81
N TRP A 29 10.76 2.51 15.68
CA TRP A 29 9.95 1.41 15.17
C TRP A 29 10.87 0.28 14.69
N PRO A 30 10.65 -0.98 15.13
CA PRO A 30 11.41 -2.09 14.58
C PRO A 30 11.08 -2.22 13.08
N PRO A 31 12.03 -2.70 12.26
CA PRO A 31 11.75 -2.99 10.86
C PRO A 31 10.63 -4.02 10.75
N LEU A 32 9.56 -3.68 10.02
CA LEU A 32 8.44 -4.58 9.75
C LEU A 32 8.81 -5.72 8.80
N TYR A 33 9.75 -5.45 7.87
CA TYR A 33 10.16 -6.36 6.82
C TYR A 33 11.68 -6.38 6.70
N ASP A 34 12.23 -7.52 6.30
CA ASP A 34 13.63 -7.64 5.90
C ASP A 34 13.78 -7.46 4.38
N PRO A 35 14.37 -6.34 3.90
CA PRO A 35 14.57 -6.12 2.47
C PRO A 35 15.46 -7.15 1.80
N ALA A 36 16.43 -7.76 2.50
CA ALA A 36 17.30 -8.78 1.93
C ALA A 36 16.51 -10.06 1.62
N THR A 37 15.60 -10.44 2.52
CA THR A 37 14.65 -11.53 2.28
C THR A 37 13.72 -11.22 1.11
N LEU A 38 13.13 -10.02 1.05
CA LEU A 38 12.24 -9.63 -0.06
C LEU A 38 12.94 -9.65 -1.43
N LYS A 39 14.21 -9.24 -1.49
CA LYS A 39 15.03 -9.28 -2.71
C LYS A 39 15.36 -10.68 -3.21
N THR A 40 15.24 -11.71 -2.37
CA THR A 40 15.53 -13.09 -2.73
C THR A 40 14.28 -13.98 -2.76
N ASN A 41 13.10 -13.37 -2.61
CA ASN A 41 11.81 -14.03 -2.66
C ASN A 41 11.66 -14.92 -3.90
N LYS A 42 11.17 -16.16 -3.69
CA LYS A 42 10.89 -17.14 -4.74
C LYS A 42 9.39 -17.42 -4.91
N VAL A 43 8.55 -16.93 -3.99
CA VAL A 43 7.10 -17.08 -4.08
C VAL A 43 6.58 -16.09 -5.14
N PRO A 44 5.80 -16.52 -6.13
CA PRO A 44 5.21 -15.61 -7.10
C PRO A 44 4.33 -14.55 -6.42
N VAL A 45 4.52 -13.27 -6.75
CA VAL A 45 3.73 -12.16 -6.19
C VAL A 45 3.03 -11.40 -7.31
N ALA A 46 1.76 -11.08 -7.10
CA ALA A 46 0.98 -10.17 -7.94
C ALA A 46 0.37 -9.11 -7.02
N ALA A 47 0.44 -7.84 -7.42
CA ALA A 47 -0.08 -6.74 -6.64
C ALA A 47 -0.88 -5.76 -7.51
N ALA A 48 -2.05 -5.36 -7.02
CA ALA A 48 -2.80 -4.26 -7.61
C ALA A 48 -2.18 -2.94 -7.14
N VAL A 49 -1.95 -2.02 -8.08
CA VAL A 49 -1.45 -0.67 -7.80
C VAL A 49 -2.42 0.31 -8.42
N TYR A 50 -3.14 1.04 -7.57
CA TYR A 50 -4.07 2.05 -8.03
C TYR A 50 -3.31 3.35 -8.29
N TYR A 51 -3.27 3.77 -9.55
CA TYR A 51 -2.44 4.92 -9.99
C TYR A 51 -2.85 6.22 -9.28
N GLU A 52 -4.15 6.39 -9.02
CA GLU A 52 -4.73 7.57 -8.38
C GLU A 52 -5.20 7.29 -6.94
N ASP A 53 -4.53 6.38 -6.22
CA ASP A 53 -4.87 6.11 -4.80
C ASP A 53 -4.64 7.36 -3.93
N MET A 54 -5.68 7.73 -3.16
CA MET A 54 -5.65 8.89 -2.27
C MET A 54 -4.72 8.74 -1.07
N TYR A 55 -4.42 7.50 -0.67
CA TYR A 55 -3.67 7.17 0.55
C TYR A 55 -2.30 6.59 0.25
N VAL A 56 -2.15 5.87 -0.86
CA VAL A 56 -0.92 5.17 -1.22
C VAL A 56 -0.26 5.83 -2.43
N ASN A 57 0.81 6.61 -2.18
CA ASN A 57 1.48 7.34 -3.25
C ASN A 57 2.15 6.40 -4.27
N PHE A 58 1.84 6.60 -5.55
CA PHE A 58 2.34 5.78 -6.65
C PHE A 58 3.88 5.65 -6.68
N LYS A 59 4.63 6.75 -6.48
CA LYS A 59 6.11 6.70 -6.53
C LYS A 59 6.69 5.82 -5.41
N LEU A 60 6.14 5.94 -4.20
CA LEU A 60 6.56 5.12 -3.05
C LEU A 60 6.24 3.64 -3.26
N VAL A 61 5.09 3.33 -3.88
CA VAL A 61 4.75 1.95 -4.26
C VAL A 61 5.75 1.40 -5.25
N MET A 62 6.05 2.15 -6.32
CA MET A 62 6.99 1.70 -7.35
C MET A 62 8.40 1.50 -6.78
N GLU A 63 8.86 2.39 -5.89
CA GLU A 63 10.12 2.22 -5.17
C GLU A 63 10.12 0.94 -4.32
N THR A 64 9.06 0.70 -3.54
CA THR A 64 8.93 -0.50 -2.71
C THR A 64 8.89 -1.78 -3.55
N ALA A 65 8.08 -1.79 -4.61
CA ALA A 65 7.94 -2.93 -5.51
C ALA A 65 9.27 -3.29 -6.19
N SER A 66 10.10 -2.29 -6.53
CA SER A 66 11.42 -2.54 -7.12
C SER A 66 12.37 -3.34 -6.23
N GLN A 67 12.10 -3.40 -4.91
CA GLN A 67 12.89 -4.14 -3.94
C GLN A 67 12.38 -5.57 -3.71
N ILE A 68 11.27 -5.98 -4.32
CA ILE A 68 10.65 -7.30 -4.11
C ILE A 68 10.89 -8.17 -5.34
N SER A 69 11.62 -9.28 -5.18
CA SER A 69 11.92 -10.17 -6.30
C SER A 69 10.67 -10.89 -6.79
N GLY A 70 10.50 -10.91 -8.12
CA GLY A 70 9.40 -11.62 -8.79
C GLY A 70 8.02 -10.99 -8.62
N ILE A 71 7.92 -9.77 -8.06
CA ILE A 71 6.65 -9.05 -7.98
C ILE A 71 6.17 -8.62 -9.37
N ARG A 72 4.87 -8.79 -9.59
CA ARG A 72 4.19 -8.43 -10.83
C ARG A 72 3.08 -7.44 -10.51
N LEU A 73 3.13 -6.27 -11.10
CA LEU A 73 2.20 -5.19 -10.80
C LEU A 73 1.10 -5.14 -11.85
N TRP A 74 -0.15 -5.01 -11.41
CA TRP A 74 -1.25 -4.54 -12.23
C TRP A 74 -1.52 -3.09 -11.84
N VAL A 75 -0.96 -2.16 -12.62
CA VAL A 75 -1.18 -0.73 -12.43
C VAL A 75 -2.47 -0.34 -13.14
N THR A 76 -3.42 0.25 -12.43
CA THR A 76 -4.73 0.61 -12.98
C THR A 76 -5.30 1.86 -12.32
N ASN A 77 -6.13 2.61 -13.03
CA ASN A 77 -6.96 3.68 -12.51
C ASN A 77 -8.46 3.33 -12.52
N GLU A 78 -8.81 2.06 -12.80
CA GLU A 78 -10.19 1.57 -12.75
C GLU A 78 -10.79 1.56 -11.33
N TYR A 79 -9.92 1.55 -10.31
CA TYR A 79 -10.29 1.48 -8.90
C TYR A 79 -9.44 2.46 -8.07
N MET A 80 -9.93 2.76 -6.88
CA MET A 80 -9.23 3.55 -5.86
C MET A 80 -8.96 2.69 -4.62
N HIS A 81 -8.61 3.32 -3.51
CA HIS A 81 -8.28 2.67 -2.24
C HIS A 81 -9.30 1.60 -1.78
N SER A 82 -10.59 1.81 -2.07
CA SER A 82 -11.67 0.88 -1.75
C SER A 82 -11.86 -0.26 -2.76
N GLY A 83 -10.94 -0.46 -3.71
CA GLY A 83 -11.10 -1.40 -4.82
C GLY A 83 -11.54 -2.80 -4.40
N LEU A 84 -10.95 -3.36 -3.33
CA LEU A 84 -11.34 -4.69 -2.85
C LEU A 84 -12.80 -4.74 -2.35
N ARG A 85 -13.32 -3.66 -1.77
CA ARG A 85 -14.72 -3.57 -1.34
C ARG A 85 -15.66 -3.38 -2.53
N ASP A 86 -15.24 -2.59 -3.51
CA ASP A 86 -16.10 -2.17 -4.62
C ASP A 86 -16.16 -3.25 -5.74
N ALA A 87 -15.05 -3.95 -5.98
CA ALA A 87 -14.90 -4.94 -7.05
C ALA A 87 -13.96 -6.10 -6.68
N GLY A 88 -14.04 -6.58 -5.43
CA GLY A 88 -13.08 -7.53 -4.88
C GLY A 88 -12.97 -8.84 -5.66
N ARG A 89 -14.08 -9.37 -6.18
CA ARG A 89 -14.05 -10.58 -7.01
C ARG A 89 -13.21 -10.37 -8.28
N GLN A 90 -13.46 -9.29 -9.01
CA GLN A 90 -12.78 -8.96 -10.25
C GLN A 90 -11.28 -8.75 -10.02
N ILE A 91 -10.93 -8.04 -8.94
CA ILE A 91 -9.53 -7.78 -8.57
C ILE A 91 -8.82 -9.08 -8.19
N LEU A 92 -9.42 -9.91 -7.33
CA LEU A 92 -8.83 -11.18 -6.93
C LEU A 92 -8.68 -12.14 -8.12
N ASP A 93 -9.70 -12.29 -8.96
CA ASP A 93 -9.63 -13.10 -10.18
C ASP A 93 -8.53 -12.60 -11.12
N HIS A 94 -8.30 -11.28 -11.18
CA HIS A 94 -7.19 -10.71 -11.94
C HIS A 94 -5.83 -11.12 -11.36
N LEU A 95 -5.60 -10.86 -10.07
CA LEU A 95 -4.32 -11.15 -9.42
C LEU A 95 -3.99 -12.64 -9.43
N LEU A 96 -4.96 -13.50 -9.14
CA LEU A 96 -4.81 -14.96 -9.23
C LEU A 96 -4.58 -15.41 -10.67
N GLY A 97 -5.21 -14.74 -11.65
CA GLY A 97 -4.96 -14.97 -13.07
C GLY A 97 -3.52 -14.67 -13.47
N MET A 98 -2.93 -13.57 -12.97
CA MET A 98 -1.52 -13.24 -13.16
C MET A 98 -0.61 -14.30 -12.54
N ILE A 99 -0.93 -14.75 -11.32
CA ILE A 99 -0.16 -15.80 -10.63
C ILE A 99 -0.11 -17.09 -11.45
N ASN A 100 -1.27 -17.52 -11.95
CA ASN A 100 -1.43 -18.78 -12.66
C ASN A 100 -1.08 -18.73 -14.17
N GLY A 101 -0.52 -17.62 -14.66
CA GLY A 101 -0.18 -17.45 -16.09
C GLY A 101 -1.40 -17.39 -17.03
N LYS A 102 -2.60 -17.17 -16.48
CA LYS A 102 -3.85 -17.04 -17.24
C LYS A 102 -4.14 -15.62 -17.71
N LYS A 103 -3.44 -14.63 -17.16
CA LYS A 103 -3.49 -13.23 -17.59
C LYS A 103 -2.10 -12.72 -17.95
N PRO A 104 -1.95 -11.97 -19.06
CA PRO A 104 -0.65 -11.45 -19.46
C PRO A 104 -0.13 -10.39 -18.50
N LEU A 105 1.18 -10.24 -18.50
CA LEU A 105 1.91 -9.17 -17.83
C LEU A 105 2.07 -8.06 -18.87
N PHE A 106 1.11 -7.15 -18.96
CA PHE A 106 1.30 -5.96 -19.77
C PHE A 106 1.85 -4.86 -18.86
#